data_AF-A0AAD1Z094-F1
#
_entry.id   AF-A0AAD1Z094-F1
#
_cell.length_a   1.000
_cell.length_b   1.000
_cell.length_c   1.000
_cell.angle_alpha   90.00
_cell.angle_beta   90.00
_cell.angle_gamma   90.00
#
_symmetry.space_group_name_H-M   'P 1'
#
loop_
_entity.id
_entity.type
_entity.pdbx_description
1 polymer ?
#
loop_
_entity_poly.entity_id
_entity_poly.type
_entity_poly.pdbx_seq_one_letter_code
_entity_poly.pdbx_strand_id
1 'polypeptide(L)'
;MSQVDRSRDLFEAVMQIKRVGGKEALSLFFTLASSIWLSRNKKLYEDESLNMSSTIEHAISMLHLFDGVKTQSSSALNSFCAWKAPPTNFLKLNVDGATFCHLHKAGISVVLRDQAGKVLMTASKRDWEVADPEMIEFLAVLRGLQLIMPMGISHLVIESDCLLVVSQLNDVESITTSPWGSIIADIRRLLFSFMDVTICHVSRLGNGVAHELARHAWEVESIQMWWEGFPDFISQTIWLESHL
;
A
#
# COMPACT_ATOMS: atom_id res chain seq x y z
N MET A 1 -39.82 9.96 13.72
CA MET A 1 -39.35 10.06 12.32
C MET A 1 -38.22 9.06 12.16
N SER A 2 -38.45 7.96 11.42
CA SER A 2 -37.51 6.85 11.29
C SER A 2 -36.29 7.25 10.48
N GLN A 3 -35.08 7.01 11.01
CA GLN A 3 -33.86 7.02 10.21
C GLN A 3 -34.00 5.93 9.15
N VAL A 4 -34.15 6.34 7.89
CA VAL A 4 -34.04 5.44 6.74
C VAL A 4 -32.60 4.95 6.67
N ASP A 5 -32.43 3.64 6.82
CA ASP A 5 -31.15 2.94 6.74
C ASP A 5 -30.62 2.99 5.30
N ARG A 6 -29.79 4.00 4.99
CA ARG A 6 -29.22 4.23 3.66
C ARG A 6 -28.38 3.07 3.12
N SER A 7 -27.93 2.16 4.00
CA SER A 7 -27.11 1.00 3.60
C SER A 7 -27.94 -0.05 2.83
N ARG A 8 -29.20 -0.25 3.24
CA ARG A 8 -30.15 -1.15 2.56
C ARG A 8 -30.52 -0.62 1.18
N ASP A 9 -30.64 0.69 1.04
CA ASP A 9 -31.02 1.36 -0.21
C ASP A 9 -29.95 1.20 -1.30
N LEU A 10 -28.68 1.36 -0.95
CA LEU A 10 -27.56 1.16 -1.89
C LEU A 10 -27.44 -0.31 -2.32
N PHE A 11 -27.57 -1.25 -1.39
CA PHE A 11 -27.49 -2.68 -1.71
C PHE A 11 -28.60 -3.09 -2.68
N GLU A 12 -29.83 -2.66 -2.43
CA GLU A 12 -30.96 -2.90 -3.33
C GLU A 12 -30.74 -2.26 -4.70
N ALA A 13 -30.24 -1.02 -4.76
CA ALA A 13 -29.92 -0.35 -6.02
C ALA A 13 -28.85 -1.10 -6.82
N VAL A 14 -27.77 -1.56 -6.19
CA VAL A 14 -26.71 -2.35 -6.84
C VAL A 14 -27.26 -3.69 -7.34
N MET A 15 -28.08 -4.36 -6.55
CA MET A 15 -28.71 -5.62 -6.94
C MET A 15 -29.70 -5.43 -8.11
N GLN A 16 -30.42 -4.32 -8.14
CA GLN A 16 -31.30 -3.96 -9.24
C GLN A 16 -30.51 -3.66 -10.52
N ILE A 17 -29.41 -2.91 -10.44
CA ILE A 17 -28.50 -2.64 -11.57
C ILE A 17 -27.96 -3.95 -12.14
N LYS A 18 -27.51 -4.87 -11.28
CA LYS A 18 -27.06 -6.21 -11.69
C LYS A 18 -28.16 -6.99 -12.41
N ARG A 19 -29.38 -6.94 -11.87
CA ARG A 19 -30.53 -7.71 -12.37
C ARG A 19 -31.01 -7.20 -13.72
N VAL A 20 -31.01 -5.88 -13.94
CA VAL A 20 -31.54 -5.24 -15.15
C VAL A 20 -30.47 -5.11 -16.24
N GLY A 21 -29.27 -4.68 -15.88
CA GLY A 21 -28.20 -4.34 -16.83
C GLY A 21 -27.01 -5.30 -16.83
N GLY A 22 -27.04 -6.38 -16.04
CA GLY A 22 -26.01 -7.39 -16.01
C GLY A 22 -24.66 -6.89 -15.48
N LYS A 23 -23.58 -7.60 -15.83
CA LYS A 23 -22.22 -7.30 -15.36
C LYS A 23 -21.67 -5.99 -15.94
N GLU A 24 -22.02 -5.64 -17.16
CA GLU A 24 -21.54 -4.43 -17.84
C GLU A 24 -22.08 -3.17 -17.17
N ALA A 25 -23.37 -3.13 -16.85
CA ALA A 25 -23.97 -2.01 -16.13
C ALA A 25 -23.40 -1.86 -14.71
N LEU A 26 -23.09 -2.97 -14.03
CA LEU A 26 -22.39 -2.93 -12.75
C LEU A 26 -20.98 -2.36 -12.88
N SER A 27 -20.21 -2.83 -13.87
CA SER A 27 -18.86 -2.31 -14.12
C SER A 27 -18.92 -0.81 -14.38
N LEU A 28 -19.82 -0.36 -15.25
CA LEU A 28 -20.02 1.06 -15.53
C LEU A 28 -20.37 1.86 -14.28
N PHE A 29 -21.29 1.33 -13.46
CA PHE A 29 -21.68 1.97 -12.19
C PHE A 29 -20.49 2.14 -11.24
N PHE A 30 -19.73 1.08 -10.97
CA PHE A 30 -18.59 1.15 -10.05
C PHE A 30 -17.46 2.02 -10.59
N THR A 31 -17.18 1.94 -11.89
CA THR A 31 -16.13 2.75 -12.51
C THR A 31 -16.51 4.24 -12.50
N LEU A 32 -17.76 4.59 -12.78
CA LEU A 32 -18.24 5.98 -12.63
C LEU A 32 -18.20 6.45 -11.18
N ALA A 33 -18.66 5.62 -10.23
CA ALA A 33 -18.62 5.96 -8.81
C ALA A 33 -17.18 6.20 -8.32
N SER A 34 -16.24 5.35 -8.74
CA SER A 34 -14.80 5.50 -8.46
C SER A 34 -14.22 6.77 -9.07
N SER A 35 -14.52 7.07 -10.35
CA SER A 35 -14.06 8.29 -11.01
C SER A 35 -14.62 9.56 -10.36
N ILE A 36 -15.89 9.54 -9.94
CA ILE A 36 -16.51 10.65 -9.21
C ILE A 36 -15.83 10.85 -7.85
N TRP A 37 -15.59 9.76 -7.12
CA TRP A 37 -14.86 9.81 -5.85
C TRP A 37 -13.45 10.39 -6.04
N LEU A 38 -12.72 9.92 -7.05
CA LEU A 38 -11.37 10.41 -7.38
C LEU A 38 -11.39 11.91 -7.73
N SER A 39 -12.30 12.33 -8.60
CA SER A 39 -12.47 13.75 -8.98
C SER A 39 -12.76 14.64 -7.76
N ARG A 40 -13.61 14.16 -6.85
CA ARG A 40 -13.89 14.87 -5.59
C ARG A 40 -12.66 14.95 -4.68
N ASN A 41 -11.89 13.88 -4.58
CA ASN A 41 -10.71 13.85 -3.74
C ASN A 41 -9.57 14.71 -4.29
N LYS A 42 -9.32 14.68 -5.61
CA LYS A 42 -8.36 15.59 -6.25
C LYS A 42 -8.69 17.05 -5.97
N LYS A 43 -9.96 17.42 -6.06
CA LYS A 43 -10.39 18.78 -5.71
C LYS A 43 -10.17 19.11 -4.23
N LEU A 44 -10.39 18.15 -3.33
CA LEU A 44 -10.28 18.38 -1.89
C LEU A 44 -8.83 18.40 -1.37
N TYR A 45 -7.96 17.59 -1.97
CA TYR A 45 -6.61 17.33 -1.45
C TYR A 45 -5.49 17.86 -2.36
N GLU A 46 -5.75 18.09 -3.64
CA GLU A 46 -4.73 18.49 -4.64
C GLU A 46 -5.07 19.85 -5.32
N ASP A 47 -6.17 20.51 -4.93
CA ASP A 47 -6.74 21.73 -5.55
C ASP A 47 -6.91 21.63 -7.09
N GLU A 48 -6.98 20.40 -7.60
CA GLU A 48 -7.12 20.10 -9.02
C GLU A 48 -8.57 19.74 -9.33
N SER A 49 -9.21 20.45 -10.27
CA SER A 49 -10.57 20.12 -10.70
C SER A 49 -10.56 19.33 -12.01
N LEU A 50 -10.97 18.07 -11.95
CA LEU A 50 -11.34 17.34 -13.15
C LEU A 50 -12.72 17.81 -13.62
N ASN A 51 -12.83 18.21 -14.88
CA ASN A 51 -14.12 18.53 -15.48
C ASN A 51 -14.97 17.24 -15.66
N MET A 52 -16.28 17.40 -15.83
CA MET A 52 -17.22 16.29 -15.93
C MET A 52 -16.89 15.37 -17.13
N SER A 53 -16.49 15.95 -18.27
CA SER A 53 -16.09 15.19 -19.46
C SER A 53 -14.87 14.33 -19.20
N SER A 54 -13.83 14.86 -18.57
CA SER A 54 -12.61 14.13 -18.20
C SER A 54 -12.89 13.03 -17.17
N THR A 55 -13.87 13.23 -16.28
CA THR A 55 -14.30 12.19 -15.31
C THR A 55 -14.99 11.02 -16.02
N ILE A 56 -15.82 11.32 -17.02
CA ILE A 56 -16.51 10.31 -17.84
C ILE A 56 -15.50 9.60 -18.76
N GLU A 57 -14.61 10.33 -19.42
CA GLU A 57 -13.53 9.78 -20.24
C GLU A 57 -12.62 8.86 -19.43
N HIS A 58 -12.29 9.24 -18.19
CA HIS A 58 -11.52 8.39 -17.28
C HIS A 58 -12.28 7.10 -16.93
N ALA A 59 -13.59 7.21 -16.66
CA ALA A 59 -14.41 6.04 -16.39
C ALA A 59 -14.51 5.09 -17.60
N ILE A 60 -14.69 5.63 -18.81
CA ILE A 60 -14.75 4.85 -20.05
C ILE A 60 -13.38 4.21 -20.33
N SER A 61 -12.28 4.94 -20.13
CA SER A 61 -10.92 4.43 -20.27
C SER A 61 -10.67 3.25 -19.33
N MET A 62 -11.06 3.37 -18.05
CA MET A 62 -10.97 2.26 -17.11
C MET A 62 -11.80 1.04 -17.56
N LEU A 63 -13.01 1.23 -18.07
CA LEU A 63 -13.83 0.12 -18.60
C LEU A 63 -13.16 -0.60 -19.78
N HIS A 64 -12.59 0.17 -20.72
CA HIS A 64 -11.87 -0.40 -21.85
C HIS A 64 -10.57 -1.11 -21.41
N LEU A 65 -9.88 -0.59 -20.40
CA LEU A 65 -8.76 -1.28 -19.77
C LEU A 65 -9.23 -2.61 -19.16
N PHE A 66 -10.32 -2.62 -18.39
CA PHE A 66 -10.86 -3.86 -17.80
C PHE A 66 -11.30 -4.90 -18.84
N ASP A 67 -11.84 -4.49 -20.00
CA ASP A 67 -12.19 -5.42 -21.08
C ASP A 67 -10.97 -5.86 -21.91
N GLY A 68 -9.98 -4.99 -22.11
CA GLY A 68 -8.69 -5.35 -22.71
C GLY A 68 -7.84 -6.28 -21.82
N VAL A 69 -8.04 -6.20 -20.51
CA VAL A 69 -7.46 -7.10 -19.50
C VAL A 69 -8.13 -8.49 -19.53
N LYS A 70 -9.40 -8.62 -19.94
CA LYS A 70 -10.04 -9.95 -20.08
C LYS A 70 -9.54 -10.74 -21.29
N THR A 71 -9.04 -10.07 -22.34
CA THR A 71 -8.45 -10.72 -23.52
C THR A 71 -6.98 -11.12 -23.32
N GLN A 72 -6.27 -10.48 -22.40
CA GLN A 72 -4.98 -10.96 -21.89
C GLN A 72 -5.18 -11.71 -20.57
N SER A 73 -5.37 -13.03 -20.67
CA SER A 73 -5.36 -14.00 -19.55
C SER A 73 -5.24 -13.38 -18.15
N SER A 74 -6.33 -13.33 -17.39
CA SER A 74 -6.40 -12.81 -16.03
C SER A 74 -5.37 -13.42 -15.06
N SER A 75 -4.73 -14.54 -15.40
CA SER A 75 -3.58 -15.09 -14.67
C SER A 75 -2.30 -14.25 -14.78
N ALA A 76 -2.07 -13.56 -15.91
CA ALA A 76 -0.87 -12.76 -16.11
C ALA A 76 -0.92 -11.47 -15.27
N LEU A 77 -2.05 -10.76 -15.28
CA LEU A 77 -2.20 -9.49 -14.55
C LEU A 77 -2.28 -9.69 -13.03
N ASN A 78 -2.90 -10.78 -12.56
CA ASN A 78 -2.83 -11.16 -11.15
C ASN A 78 -1.37 -11.44 -10.72
N SER A 79 -0.58 -12.12 -11.56
CA SER A 79 0.84 -12.41 -11.27
C SER A 79 1.76 -11.19 -11.24
N PHE A 80 1.32 -10.04 -11.80
CA PHE A 80 2.03 -8.75 -11.74
C PHE A 80 1.65 -7.92 -10.50
N CYS A 81 0.48 -8.17 -9.90
CA CYS A 81 0.02 -7.45 -8.71
C CYS A 81 0.22 -8.21 -7.40
N ALA A 82 0.37 -9.54 -7.45
CA ALA A 82 0.50 -10.37 -6.27
C ALA A 82 1.86 -10.25 -5.58
N TRP A 83 1.83 -10.28 -4.25
CA TRP A 83 3.02 -10.43 -3.42
C TRP A 83 3.68 -11.79 -3.70
N LYS A 84 5.01 -11.85 -3.65
CA LYS A 84 5.78 -13.08 -3.88
C LYS A 84 6.70 -13.35 -2.71
N ALA A 85 6.86 -14.62 -2.34
CA ALA A 85 7.86 -15.00 -1.35
C ALA A 85 9.28 -14.62 -1.82
N PRO A 86 10.20 -14.26 -0.89
CA PRO A 86 11.58 -14.00 -1.23
C PRO A 86 12.32 -15.27 -1.69
N PRO A 87 13.50 -15.12 -2.33
CA PRO A 87 14.37 -16.26 -2.63
C PRO A 87 14.78 -17.04 -1.37
N THR A 88 15.23 -18.28 -1.55
CA THR A 88 15.75 -19.11 -0.45
C THR A 88 16.85 -18.38 0.31
N ASN A 89 16.82 -18.47 1.65
CA ASN A 89 17.71 -17.80 2.61
C ASN A 89 17.54 -16.28 2.74
N PHE A 90 16.61 -15.66 2.03
CA PHE A 90 16.26 -14.26 2.21
C PHE A 90 15.01 -14.13 3.09
N LEU A 91 14.99 -13.08 3.91
CA LEU A 91 13.77 -12.57 4.49
C LEU A 91 13.25 -11.40 3.66
N LYS A 92 11.94 -11.18 3.70
CA LYS A 92 11.28 -10.08 3.02
C LYS A 92 10.66 -9.10 4.01
N LEU A 93 10.98 -7.83 3.85
CA LEU A 93 10.50 -6.72 4.66
C LEU A 93 9.60 -5.84 3.81
N ASN A 94 8.28 -5.97 3.99
CA ASN A 94 7.31 -5.02 3.45
C ASN A 94 7.14 -3.86 4.42
N VAL A 95 7.23 -2.64 3.91
CA VAL A 95 7.01 -1.41 4.68
C VAL A 95 5.99 -0.52 4.00
N ASP A 96 5.28 0.27 4.80
CA ASP A 96 4.38 1.32 4.33
C ASP A 96 4.25 2.43 5.37
N GLY A 97 4.00 3.64 4.90
CA GLY A 97 3.76 4.83 5.72
C GLY A 97 2.33 5.36 5.57
N ALA A 98 1.79 5.94 6.63
CA ALA A 98 0.48 6.60 6.59
C ALA A 98 0.56 7.95 7.31
N THR A 99 -0.08 8.98 6.77
CA THR A 99 -0.19 10.28 7.44
C THR A 99 -1.60 10.47 8.00
N PHE A 100 -1.69 11.08 9.18
CA PHE A 100 -2.95 11.43 9.83
C PHE A 100 -2.93 12.93 10.14
N CYS A 101 -3.03 13.77 9.11
CA CYS A 101 -2.85 15.23 9.23
C CYS A 101 -3.76 15.86 10.30
N HIS A 102 -5.01 15.41 10.41
CA HIS A 102 -5.95 15.90 11.43
C HIS A 102 -5.55 15.57 12.87
N LEU A 103 -4.67 14.59 13.06
CA LEU A 103 -4.20 14.12 14.37
C LEU A 103 -2.75 14.53 14.65
N HIS A 104 -2.10 15.27 13.75
CA HIS A 104 -0.68 15.61 13.80
C HIS A 104 0.22 14.39 14.08
N LYS A 105 -0.08 13.30 13.37
CA LYS A 105 0.56 11.98 13.55
C LYS A 105 0.87 11.32 12.22
N ALA A 106 1.79 10.37 12.28
CA ALA A 106 2.04 9.44 11.20
C ALA A 106 2.06 7.99 11.72
N GLY A 107 1.86 7.06 10.81
CA GLY A 107 1.86 5.63 11.01
C GLY A 107 2.92 4.97 10.16
N ILE A 108 3.59 3.98 10.72
CA ILE A 108 4.61 3.19 10.05
C ILE A 108 4.28 1.73 10.26
N SER A 109 4.37 0.95 9.19
CA SER A 109 4.20 -0.50 9.25
C SER A 109 5.46 -1.25 8.87
N VAL A 110 5.56 -2.45 9.41
CA VAL A 110 6.60 -3.42 9.07
C VAL A 110 5.98 -4.80 9.03
N VAL A 111 6.25 -5.56 7.97
CA VAL A 111 5.88 -6.97 7.84
C VAL A 111 7.12 -7.73 7.41
N LEU A 112 7.64 -8.58 8.28
CA LEU A 112 8.78 -9.44 8.00
C LEU A 112 8.29 -10.87 7.73
N ARG A 113 8.64 -11.42 6.57
CA ARG A 113 8.26 -12.78 6.14
C ARG A 113 9.48 -13.61 5.74
N ASP A 114 9.37 -14.92 5.88
CA ASP A 114 10.37 -15.89 5.43
C ASP A 114 10.16 -16.35 3.98
N GLN A 115 11.02 -17.25 3.50
CA GLN A 115 10.94 -17.84 2.16
C GLN A 115 9.70 -18.69 1.89
N ALA A 116 8.97 -19.12 2.93
CA ALA A 116 7.69 -19.81 2.79
C ALA A 116 6.49 -18.84 2.84
N GLY A 117 6.76 -17.53 2.97
CA GLY A 117 5.73 -16.52 3.17
C GLY A 117 5.15 -16.50 4.58
N LYS A 118 5.72 -17.26 5.54
CA LYS A 118 5.31 -17.20 6.93
C LYS A 118 5.69 -15.83 7.49
N VAL A 119 4.73 -15.19 8.14
CA VAL A 119 4.95 -13.97 8.90
C VAL A 119 5.78 -14.27 10.15
N LEU A 120 6.96 -13.66 10.22
CA LEU A 120 7.87 -13.76 11.37
C LEU A 120 7.68 -12.62 12.36
N MET A 121 7.32 -11.44 11.85
CA MET A 121 7.03 -10.28 12.68
C MET A 121 6.13 -9.32 11.91
N THR A 122 5.16 -8.73 12.61
CA THR A 122 4.51 -7.50 12.16
C THR A 122 4.68 -6.39 13.19
N ALA A 123 4.71 -5.15 12.74
CA ALA A 123 4.70 -3.99 13.62
C ALA A 123 3.83 -2.88 13.05
N SER A 124 3.15 -2.17 13.95
CA SER A 124 2.46 -0.91 13.70
C SER A 124 3.03 0.11 14.68
N LYS A 125 3.64 1.17 14.17
CA LYS A 125 4.33 2.19 14.95
C LYS A 125 3.70 3.55 14.69
N ARG A 126 3.39 4.26 15.77
CA ARG A 126 3.05 5.68 15.70
C ARG A 126 4.32 6.52 15.64
N ASP A 127 4.34 7.47 14.73
CA ASP A 127 5.38 8.50 14.63
C ASP A 127 4.75 9.90 14.62
N TRP A 128 5.62 10.91 14.72
CA TRP A 128 5.20 12.30 14.61
C TRP A 128 4.86 12.64 13.15
N GLU A 129 4.00 13.65 12.98
CA GLU A 129 3.70 14.19 11.66
C GLU A 129 4.98 14.63 10.92
N VAL A 130 5.00 14.36 9.63
CA VAL A 130 5.98 14.89 8.69
C VAL A 130 5.34 16.00 7.87
N ALA A 131 6.12 17.03 7.56
CA ALA A 131 5.65 18.14 6.71
C ALA A 131 5.44 17.71 5.25
N ASP A 132 6.18 16.68 4.82
CA ASP A 132 6.22 16.18 3.46
C ASP A 132 5.66 14.75 3.45
N PRO A 133 4.51 14.50 2.80
CA PRO A 133 3.91 13.18 2.75
C PRO A 133 4.88 12.11 2.25
N GLU A 134 5.70 12.40 1.26
CA GLU A 134 6.66 11.46 0.67
C GLU A 134 7.76 11.05 1.68
N MET A 135 8.08 11.93 2.64
CA MET A 135 9.02 11.62 3.72
C MET A 135 8.56 10.44 4.59
N ILE A 136 7.24 10.19 4.70
CA ILE A 136 6.75 9.09 5.53
C ILE A 136 7.18 7.72 5.00
N GLU A 137 7.31 7.59 3.68
CA GLU A 137 7.70 6.34 3.03
C GLU A 137 9.19 6.03 3.28
N PHE A 138 10.04 7.06 3.22
CA PHE A 138 11.44 6.93 3.63
C PHE A 138 11.55 6.59 5.12
N LEU A 139 10.74 7.24 5.97
CA LEU A 139 10.71 6.91 7.41
C LEU A 139 10.23 5.47 7.64
N ALA A 140 9.27 4.97 6.86
CA ALA A 140 8.81 3.59 6.96
C ALA A 140 9.96 2.61 6.72
N VAL A 141 10.77 2.83 5.67
CA VAL A 141 11.99 2.05 5.42
C VAL A 141 12.99 2.19 6.58
N LEU A 142 13.28 3.42 7.00
CA LEU A 142 14.27 3.68 8.06
C LEU A 142 13.88 3.00 9.39
N ARG A 143 12.64 3.20 9.85
CA ARG A 143 12.15 2.59 11.09
C ARG A 143 12.01 1.08 10.95
N GLY A 144 11.58 0.59 9.78
CA GLY A 144 11.52 -0.84 9.49
C GLY A 144 12.87 -1.52 9.66
N LEU A 145 13.92 -0.94 9.05
CA LEU A 145 15.29 -1.39 9.22
C LEU A 145 15.71 -1.36 10.70
N GLN A 146 15.51 -0.23 11.39
CA GLN A 146 15.84 -0.08 12.81
C GLN A 146 15.20 -1.15 13.70
N LEU A 147 13.97 -1.57 13.39
CA LEU A 147 13.25 -2.59 14.14
C LEU A 147 13.80 -4.01 13.93
N ILE A 148 14.25 -4.33 12.71
CA ILE A 148 14.78 -5.66 12.38
C ILE A 148 16.29 -5.80 12.62
N MET A 149 17.02 -4.68 12.77
CA MET A 149 18.47 -4.68 12.99
C MET A 149 18.93 -5.62 14.11
N PRO A 150 18.29 -5.67 15.30
CA PRO A 150 18.70 -6.57 16.38
C PRO A 150 18.55 -8.06 16.07
N MET A 151 17.83 -8.44 15.01
CA MET A 151 17.57 -9.84 14.66
C MET A 151 18.76 -10.52 13.94
N GLY A 152 19.78 -9.76 13.52
CA GLY A 152 20.97 -10.33 12.88
C GLY A 152 20.72 -10.92 11.49
N ILE A 153 19.74 -10.39 10.76
CA ILE A 153 19.38 -10.86 9.41
C ILE A 153 20.52 -10.55 8.44
N SER A 154 20.98 -11.56 7.70
CA SER A 154 22.09 -11.41 6.74
C SER A 154 21.62 -11.07 5.31
N HIS A 155 20.50 -11.63 4.86
CA HIS A 155 19.99 -11.50 3.50
C HIS A 155 18.56 -10.96 3.52
N LEU A 156 18.33 -9.81 2.88
CA LEU A 156 17.08 -9.07 2.99
C LEU A 156 16.55 -8.58 1.63
N VAL A 157 15.27 -8.74 1.38
CA VAL A 157 14.54 -8.03 0.32
C VAL A 157 13.61 -7.01 0.98
N ILE A 158 13.74 -5.73 0.64
CA ILE A 158 12.88 -4.66 1.13
C ILE A 158 11.89 -4.31 0.03
N GLU A 159 10.60 -4.26 0.37
CA GLU A 159 9.52 -3.89 -0.52
C GLU A 159 8.75 -2.67 -0.01
N SER A 160 8.49 -1.75 -0.93
CA SER A 160 7.61 -0.59 -0.75
C SER A 160 6.76 -0.42 -2.01
N ASP A 161 5.54 0.06 -1.86
CA ASP A 161 4.66 0.45 -2.98
C ASP A 161 4.92 1.89 -3.46
N CYS A 162 5.89 2.59 -2.88
CA CYS A 162 6.31 3.91 -3.30
C CYS A 162 7.50 3.83 -4.28
N LEU A 163 7.21 3.96 -5.58
CA LEU A 163 8.24 3.91 -6.63
C LEU A 163 9.31 5.00 -6.47
N LEU A 164 8.93 6.17 -5.96
CA LEU A 164 9.85 7.27 -5.66
C LEU A 164 10.93 6.83 -4.66
N VAL A 165 10.52 6.26 -3.52
CA VAL A 165 11.45 5.75 -2.49
C VAL A 165 12.37 4.68 -3.07
N VAL A 166 11.80 3.71 -3.80
CA VAL A 166 12.57 2.63 -4.41
C VAL A 166 13.59 3.18 -5.41
N SER A 167 13.20 4.15 -6.25
CA SER A 167 14.12 4.76 -7.22
C SER A 167 15.26 5.52 -6.56
N GLN A 168 14.97 6.33 -5.54
CA GLN A 168 15.98 7.18 -4.91
C GLN A 168 16.91 6.39 -3.98
N LEU A 169 16.43 5.34 -3.32
CA LEU A 169 17.29 4.48 -2.52
C LEU A 169 18.28 3.70 -3.40
N ASN A 170 17.86 3.31 -4.61
CA ASN A 170 18.71 2.62 -5.58
C ASN A 170 19.63 3.54 -6.39
N ASP A 171 19.32 4.85 -6.51
CA ASP A 171 20.16 5.82 -7.24
C ASP A 171 21.27 6.42 -6.35
N VAL A 172 22.53 6.08 -6.62
CA VAL A 172 23.70 6.49 -5.83
C VAL A 172 23.77 8.02 -5.63
N GLU A 173 23.35 8.82 -6.61
CA GLU A 173 23.43 10.29 -6.58
C GLU A 173 22.34 10.94 -5.70
N SER A 174 21.28 10.20 -5.36
CA SER A 174 20.14 10.73 -4.60
C SER A 174 20.49 11.32 -3.23
N ILE A 175 21.63 10.99 -2.60
CA ILE A 175 22.06 11.65 -1.35
C ILE A 175 22.31 13.15 -1.56
N THR A 176 22.84 13.55 -2.72
CA THR A 176 23.19 14.95 -3.00
C THR A 176 22.12 15.67 -3.82
N THR A 177 21.29 14.93 -4.57
CA THR A 177 20.30 15.51 -5.49
C THR A 177 18.87 15.52 -4.93
N SER A 178 18.53 14.62 -3.99
CA SER A 178 17.19 14.52 -3.42
C SER A 178 16.97 15.50 -2.26
N PRO A 179 15.77 16.10 -2.12
CA PRO A 179 15.40 16.85 -0.92
C PRO A 179 15.43 15.97 0.36
N TRP A 180 15.36 14.64 0.22
CA TRP A 180 15.42 13.67 1.32
C TRP A 180 16.82 13.05 1.50
N GLY A 181 17.88 13.69 0.98
CA GLY A 181 19.24 13.16 0.99
C GLY A 181 19.76 12.73 2.38
N SER A 182 19.37 13.43 3.44
CA SER A 182 19.74 13.10 4.83
C SER A 182 19.16 11.74 5.29
N ILE A 183 17.86 11.52 5.10
CA ILE A 183 17.22 10.25 5.47
C ILE A 183 17.68 9.10 4.56
N ILE A 184 17.93 9.37 3.27
CA ILE A 184 18.52 8.40 2.36
C ILE A 184 19.90 7.95 2.85
N ALA A 185 20.74 8.89 3.32
CA ALA A 185 22.04 8.57 3.89
C ALA A 185 21.92 7.69 5.14
N ASP A 186 20.96 7.98 6.03
CA ASP A 186 20.70 7.16 7.22
C ASP A 186 20.24 5.74 6.87
N ILE A 187 19.32 5.60 5.90
CA ILE A 187 18.86 4.30 5.41
C ILE A 187 20.03 3.51 4.85
N ARG A 188 20.83 4.12 3.95
CA ARG A 188 22.00 3.46 3.35
C ARG A 188 23.01 3.00 4.37
N ARG A 189 23.24 3.78 5.43
CA ARG A 189 24.10 3.38 6.54
C ARG A 189 23.65 2.07 7.20
N LEU A 190 22.34 1.87 7.35
CA LEU A 190 21.79 0.62 7.89
C LEU A 190 21.90 -0.53 6.88
N LEU A 191 21.71 -0.27 5.59
CA LEU A 191 21.82 -1.29 4.53
C LEU A 191 23.21 -1.96 4.49
N PHE A 192 24.28 -1.27 4.88
CA PHE A 192 25.63 -1.86 4.99
C PHE A 192 25.76 -2.96 6.06
N SER A 193 24.76 -3.15 6.93
CA SER A 193 24.77 -4.20 7.94
C SER A 193 24.34 -5.57 7.40
N PHE A 194 23.80 -5.62 6.18
CA PHE A 194 23.36 -6.84 5.51
C PHE A 194 24.46 -7.33 4.56
N MET A 195 24.61 -8.65 4.46
CA MET A 195 25.50 -9.28 3.48
C MET A 195 24.96 -9.13 2.06
N ASP A 196 23.64 -9.23 1.92
CA ASP A 196 22.94 -8.99 0.67
C ASP A 196 21.61 -8.30 0.96
N VAL A 197 21.35 -7.18 0.27
CA VAL A 197 20.10 -6.44 0.40
C VAL A 197 19.66 -5.88 -0.94
N THR A 198 18.40 -6.08 -1.28
CA THR A 198 17.77 -5.51 -2.46
C THR A 198 16.54 -4.73 -2.07
N ILE A 199 16.31 -3.58 -2.72
CA ILE A 199 15.12 -2.75 -2.54
C ILE A 199 14.33 -2.79 -3.84
N CYS A 200 13.08 -3.27 -3.78
CA CYS A 200 12.23 -3.41 -4.94
C CYS A 200 10.83 -2.83 -4.70
N HIS A 201 10.20 -2.42 -5.79
CA HIS A 201 8.83 -1.96 -5.77
C HIS A 201 7.86 -3.15 -5.79
N VAL A 202 6.82 -3.07 -4.97
CA VAL A 202 5.67 -3.98 -4.99
C VAL A 202 4.41 -3.19 -5.32
N SER A 203 3.43 -3.80 -5.99
CA SER A 203 2.16 -3.11 -6.22
C SER A 203 1.43 -2.85 -4.88
N ARG A 204 0.54 -1.84 -4.84
CA ARG A 204 -0.31 -1.63 -3.66
C ARG A 204 -1.11 -2.86 -3.23
N LEU A 205 -1.53 -3.68 -4.18
CA LEU A 205 -2.26 -4.93 -3.89
C LEU A 205 -1.36 -5.98 -3.22
N GLY A 206 -0.05 -5.95 -3.53
CA GLY A 206 0.95 -6.81 -2.89
C GLY A 206 1.55 -6.21 -1.62
N ASN A 207 1.13 -5.01 -1.20
CA ASN A 207 1.57 -4.34 0.03
C ASN A 207 0.39 -4.03 0.98
N GLY A 208 -0.77 -4.64 0.75
CA GLY A 208 -2.01 -4.36 1.50
C GLY A 208 -1.88 -4.59 3.00
N VAL A 209 -1.12 -5.60 3.43
CA VAL A 209 -0.90 -5.91 4.84
C VAL A 209 -0.10 -4.81 5.54
N ALA A 210 0.96 -4.31 4.88
CA ALA A 210 1.72 -3.17 5.38
C ALA A 210 0.81 -1.92 5.44
N HIS A 211 0.02 -1.70 4.40
CA HIS A 211 -0.92 -0.58 4.34
C HIS A 211 -1.94 -0.54 5.48
N GLU A 212 -2.59 -1.67 5.76
CA GLU A 212 -3.53 -1.75 6.88
C GLU A 212 -2.86 -1.55 8.24
N LEU A 213 -1.65 -2.09 8.44
CA LEU A 213 -0.87 -1.88 9.66
C LEU A 213 -0.43 -0.42 9.85
N ALA A 214 -0.09 0.28 8.77
CA ALA A 214 0.32 1.68 8.83
C ALA A 214 -0.88 2.53 9.23
N ARG A 215 -2.06 2.22 8.68
CA ARG A 215 -3.32 2.87 9.03
C ARG A 215 -3.77 2.57 10.45
N HIS A 216 -3.50 1.37 10.98
CA HIS A 216 -3.81 1.02 12.37
C HIS A 216 -3.02 1.83 13.41
N ALA A 217 -1.88 2.44 13.03
CA ALA A 217 -1.00 3.12 13.97
C ALA A 217 -1.65 4.30 14.73
N TRP A 218 -2.79 4.81 14.27
CA TRP A 218 -3.56 5.82 15.01
C TRP A 218 -4.10 5.32 16.36
N GLU A 219 -4.36 4.00 16.49
CA GLU A 219 -4.80 3.33 17.72
C GLU A 219 -3.63 2.94 18.64
N VAL A 220 -2.39 3.05 18.13
CA VAL A 220 -1.17 2.65 18.85
C VAL A 220 -0.59 3.84 19.65
N GLU A 221 -0.13 3.59 20.86
CA GLU A 221 0.53 4.62 21.69
C GLU A 221 1.97 4.93 21.25
N SER A 222 2.76 3.92 20.91
CA SER A 222 4.13 4.11 20.44
C SER A 222 4.46 3.10 19.35
N ILE A 223 4.51 1.82 19.72
CA ILE A 223 4.70 0.70 18.82
C ILE A 223 3.98 -0.52 19.37
N GLN A 224 3.33 -1.26 18.48
CA GLN A 224 2.78 -2.56 18.75
C GLN A 224 3.43 -3.56 17.80
N MET A 225 3.92 -4.67 18.34
CA MET A 225 4.63 -5.70 17.59
C MET A 225 3.99 -7.06 17.88
N TRP A 226 3.88 -7.88 16.85
CA TRP A 226 3.43 -9.26 16.95
C TRP A 226 4.53 -10.17 16.42
N TRP A 227 5.06 -11.03 17.29
CA TRP A 227 6.11 -11.98 16.97
C TRP A 227 5.52 -13.30 16.49
N GLU A 228 6.08 -13.86 15.42
CA GLU A 228 5.59 -15.05 14.74
C GLU A 228 4.09 -15.00 14.41
N GLY A 229 3.56 -13.80 14.14
CA GLY A 229 2.14 -13.60 13.97
C GLY A 229 1.75 -12.19 13.57
N PHE A 230 0.44 -11.97 13.60
CA PHE A 230 -0.23 -10.75 13.17
C PHE A 230 -1.57 -10.61 13.89
N PRO A 231 -2.12 -9.38 13.99
CA PRO A 231 -3.44 -9.16 14.55
C PRO A 231 -4.57 -9.65 13.61
N ASP A 232 -5.72 -10.01 14.18
CA ASP A 232 -6.83 -10.60 13.42
C ASP A 232 -7.35 -9.72 12.28
N PHE A 233 -7.24 -8.39 12.41
CA PHE A 233 -7.78 -7.46 11.42
C PHE A 233 -7.07 -7.54 10.06
N ILE A 234 -5.81 -8.00 9.99
CA ILE A 234 -5.08 -8.20 8.72
C ILE A 234 -5.08 -9.66 8.22
N SER A 235 -5.78 -10.57 8.90
CA SER A 235 -5.81 -11.99 8.55
C SER A 235 -6.31 -12.24 7.12
N GLN A 236 -7.38 -11.54 6.71
CA GLN A 236 -7.94 -11.64 5.37
C GLN A 236 -6.97 -11.11 4.31
N THR A 237 -6.26 -10.03 4.60
CA THR A 237 -5.35 -9.37 3.66
C THR A 237 -4.09 -10.19 3.46
N ILE A 238 -3.58 -10.85 4.51
CA ILE A 238 -2.51 -11.85 4.40
C ILE A 238 -2.94 -13.01 3.51
N TRP A 239 -4.17 -13.50 3.68
CA TRP A 239 -4.70 -14.57 2.84
C TRP A 239 -4.77 -14.12 1.37
N LEU A 240 -5.28 -12.92 1.10
CA LEU A 240 -5.38 -12.37 -0.26
C LEU A 240 -4.01 -12.21 -0.92
N GLU A 241 -3.03 -11.62 -0.24
CA GLU A 241 -1.67 -11.45 -0.79
C GLU A 241 -0.98 -12.77 -1.12
N SER A 242 -1.31 -13.85 -0.39
CA SER A 242 -0.70 -15.16 -0.57
C SER A 242 -1.36 -16.00 -1.67
N HIS A 243 -2.56 -15.62 -2.15
CA HIS A 243 -3.38 -16.43 -3.06
C HIS A 243 -3.82 -15.70 -4.35
N LEU A 244 -3.40 -14.45 -4.55
CA LEU A 244 -3.52 -13.72 -5.82
C LEU A 244 -2.36 -14.07 -6.77
#